data_AF-A0A8H7RZY3-F1
#
_entry.id   AF-A0A8H7RZY3-F1
#
_cell.length_a   1.000
_cell.length_b   1.000
_cell.length_c   1.000
_cell.angle_alpha   90.00
_cell.angle_beta   90.00
_cell.angle_gamma   90.00
#
_symmetry.space_group_name_H-M   'P 1'
#
loop_
_entity.id
_entity.type
_entity.pdbx_description
1 polymer ?
#
loop_
_entity_poly.entity_id
_entity_poly.type
_entity_poly.pdbx_seq_one_letter_code
_entity_poly.pdbx_strand_id
1 'polypeptide(L)'
;MYLKIFSNSGLSLHWGDTHPKRAKNEKMKMKIDLRVLSTMNTKQPDLSVGEFAKKAIPSKLYNDKLKEVLISKFHLNHLLLSGLPQTTTVIPLIQIMGFSCQIYVLKYLKGFYVLQNIHNISFPTTHQALKENGIMNLISSIETVKVRKNK
;
A
#
# COMPACT_ATOMS: atom_id res chain seq x y z
N MET A 1 -3.74 -19.92 -6.63
CA MET A 1 -3.04 -19.58 -7.89
C MET A 1 -2.26 -18.25 -7.86
N TYR A 2 -2.14 -17.54 -6.72
CA TYR A 2 -1.45 -16.24 -6.64
C TYR A 2 0.04 -16.30 -6.19
N LEU A 3 0.53 -17.47 -5.77
CA LEU A 3 1.87 -17.63 -5.18
C LEU A 3 3.04 -17.53 -6.18
N LYS A 4 2.82 -17.80 -7.47
CA LYS A 4 3.89 -17.80 -8.49
C LYS A 4 4.36 -16.40 -8.93
N ILE A 5 3.54 -15.36 -8.76
CA ILE A 5 3.90 -14.01 -9.25
C ILE A 5 4.91 -13.32 -8.32
N PHE A 6 4.88 -13.64 -7.02
CA PHE A 6 5.79 -13.08 -6.02
C PHE A 6 6.88 -14.06 -5.55
N SER A 7 6.92 -15.27 -6.10
CA SER A 7 8.00 -16.22 -5.78
C SER A 7 9.37 -15.58 -6.09
N ASN A 8 10.30 -15.66 -5.15
CA ASN A 8 11.65 -15.07 -5.23
C ASN A 8 11.71 -13.52 -5.25
N SER A 9 10.59 -12.82 -5.07
CA SER A 9 10.58 -11.34 -4.99
C SER A 9 11.04 -10.79 -3.64
N GLY A 10 11.09 -11.64 -2.60
CA GLY A 10 11.28 -11.19 -1.22
C GLY A 10 10.04 -10.55 -0.60
N LEU A 11 8.88 -10.70 -1.23
CA LEU A 11 7.61 -10.19 -0.79
C LEU A 11 6.58 -11.31 -0.60
N SER A 12 5.67 -11.12 0.36
CA SER A 12 4.47 -11.92 0.57
C SER A 12 3.25 -11.00 0.59
N LEU A 13 2.19 -11.40 -0.11
CA LEU A 13 0.90 -10.72 -0.08
C LEU A 13 -0.04 -11.45 0.86
N HIS A 14 -0.61 -10.71 1.80
CA HIS A 14 -1.67 -11.18 2.67
C HIS A 14 -2.95 -10.42 2.34
N TRP A 15 -4.00 -11.15 1.95
CA TRP A 15 -5.28 -10.59 1.53
C TRP A 15 -6.40 -11.02 2.47
N GLY A 16 -7.42 -10.17 2.62
CA GLY A 16 -8.56 -10.35 3.50
C GLY A 16 -8.43 -9.58 4.82
N ASP A 17 -9.23 -9.94 5.80
CA ASP A 17 -9.41 -9.23 7.08
C ASP A 17 -8.19 -9.41 8.04
N THR A 18 -7.05 -8.83 7.67
CA THR A 18 -5.76 -9.14 8.29
C THR A 18 -5.37 -8.12 9.36
N HIS A 19 -4.64 -8.57 10.39
CA HIS A 19 -4.09 -7.70 11.43
C HIS A 19 -2.57 -7.65 11.32
N PRO A 20 -1.93 -6.46 11.36
CA PRO A 20 -0.49 -6.38 11.43
C PRO A 20 0.00 -7.10 12.71
N LYS A 21 0.92 -8.06 12.57
CA LYS A 21 1.30 -8.96 13.68
C LYS A 21 1.80 -8.18 14.90
N ARG A 22 2.54 -7.09 14.67
CA ARG A 22 3.08 -6.21 15.72
C ARG A 22 2.07 -5.21 16.28
N ALA A 23 1.02 -4.87 15.53
CA ALA A 23 -0.03 -3.95 15.95
C ALA A 23 -0.90 -4.53 17.10
N LYS A 24 -0.95 -5.87 17.23
CA LYS A 24 -1.64 -6.55 18.34
C LYS A 24 -1.03 -6.20 19.71
N ASN A 25 0.28 -5.97 19.78
CA ASN A 25 0.96 -5.66 21.04
C ASN A 25 0.72 -4.22 21.49
N GLU A 26 0.37 -3.31 20.57
CA GLU A 26 0.08 -1.90 20.85
C GLU A 26 -1.43 -1.58 20.90
N LYS A 27 -2.28 -2.59 21.14
CA LYS A 27 -3.76 -2.47 21.20
C LYS A 27 -4.42 -1.95 19.91
N MET A 28 -3.72 -1.93 18.78
CA MET A 28 -4.26 -1.45 17.52
C MET A 28 -5.06 -2.56 16.84
N LYS A 29 -6.39 -2.51 17.01
CA LYS A 29 -7.35 -3.53 16.54
C LYS A 29 -7.83 -3.34 15.09
N MET A 30 -7.20 -2.45 14.33
CA MET A 30 -7.62 -2.17 12.97
C MET A 30 -7.24 -3.33 12.03
N LYS A 31 -8.22 -3.79 11.25
CA LYS A 31 -8.02 -4.73 10.16
C LYS A 31 -7.77 -3.97 8.87
N ILE A 32 -7.04 -4.60 7.96
CA ILE A 32 -6.76 -4.07 6.63
C ILE A 32 -6.85 -5.19 5.58
N ASP A 33 -7.38 -4.87 4.41
CA ASP A 33 -7.68 -5.85 3.36
C ASP A 33 -6.43 -6.41 2.69
N LEU A 34 -5.40 -5.58 2.53
CA LEU A 34 -4.15 -5.95 1.87
C LEU A 34 -2.95 -5.55 2.73
N ARG A 35 -2.02 -6.49 2.86
CA ARG A 35 -0.68 -6.24 3.41
C ARG A 35 0.38 -6.83 2.49
N VAL A 36 1.45 -6.08 2.31
CA VAL A 36 2.67 -6.50 1.61
C VAL A 36 3.77 -6.62 2.64
N LEU A 37 4.26 -7.84 2.85
CA LEU A 37 5.29 -8.14 3.85
C LEU A 37 6.61 -8.46 3.16
N SER A 38 7.72 -8.09 3.80
CA SER A 38 9.02 -8.63 3.40
C SER A 38 9.16 -10.08 3.85
N THR A 39 9.59 -10.98 2.96
CA THR A 39 9.99 -12.35 3.32
C THR A 39 11.50 -12.50 3.51
N MET A 40 12.27 -11.45 3.23
CA MET A 40 13.73 -11.42 3.35
C MET A 40 14.21 -11.30 4.81
N ASN A 41 13.31 -11.03 5.75
CA ASN A 41 13.61 -10.90 7.16
C ASN A 41 12.73 -11.87 7.95
N THR A 42 13.30 -12.55 8.95
CA THR A 42 12.59 -13.48 9.84
C THR A 42 11.41 -12.81 10.55
N LYS A 43 11.51 -11.50 10.81
CA LYS A 43 10.45 -10.74 11.47
C LYS A 43 9.31 -10.29 10.54
N GLN A 44 9.46 -10.48 9.23
CA GLN A 44 8.48 -10.16 8.18
C GLN A 44 7.76 -8.80 8.36
N PRO A 45 8.49 -7.67 8.31
CA PRO A 45 7.86 -6.36 8.45
C PRO A 45 6.85 -6.10 7.34
N ASP A 46 5.75 -5.44 7.70
CA ASP A 46 4.80 -4.84 6.77
C ASP A 46 5.47 -3.66 6.06
N LEU A 47 5.58 -3.75 4.74
CA LEU A 47 6.20 -2.73 3.88
C LEU A 47 5.16 -1.82 3.23
N SER A 48 3.94 -2.33 3.02
CA SER A 48 2.84 -1.59 2.41
C SER A 48 1.50 -2.18 2.85
N VAL A 49 0.46 -1.35 2.80
CA VAL A 49 -0.90 -1.74 3.14
C VAL A 49 -1.87 -1.23 2.08
N GLY A 50 -3.07 -1.82 2.02
CA GLY A 50 -4.11 -1.36 1.13
C GLY A 50 -5.52 -1.72 1.60
N GLU A 51 -6.48 -0.91 1.18
CA GLU A 51 -7.92 -1.12 1.39
C GLU A 51 -8.65 -1.29 0.06
N PHE A 52 -9.69 -2.12 0.07
CA PHE A 52 -10.53 -2.37 -1.08
C PHE A 52 -12.01 -2.16 -0.75
N ALA A 53 -12.68 -1.33 -1.55
CA ALA A 53 -14.13 -1.28 -1.56
C ALA A 53 -14.69 -1.52 -2.95
N LYS A 54 -15.74 -2.33 -3.05
CA LYS A 54 -16.47 -2.55 -4.31
C LYS A 54 -17.15 -1.28 -4.83
N LYS A 55 -17.58 -0.38 -3.94
CA LYS A 55 -18.33 0.84 -4.29
C LYS A 55 -17.61 2.08 -3.80
N ALA A 56 -17.66 3.14 -4.61
CA ALA A 56 -17.15 4.45 -4.24
C ALA A 56 -18.12 5.16 -3.30
N ILE A 57 -17.93 5.01 -2.00
CA ILE A 57 -18.75 5.65 -0.96
C ILE A 57 -17.87 6.65 -0.21
N PRO A 58 -18.20 7.95 -0.18
CA PRO A 58 -17.35 8.97 0.43
C PRO A 58 -16.99 8.69 1.90
N SER A 59 -17.95 8.30 2.73
CA SER A 59 -17.68 7.98 4.13
C SER A 59 -16.72 6.80 4.29
N LYS A 60 -16.86 5.77 3.44
CA LYS A 60 -15.94 4.62 3.41
C LYS A 60 -14.54 5.02 2.93
N LEU A 61 -14.44 5.88 1.91
CA LEU A 61 -13.16 6.41 1.42
C LEU A 61 -12.34 7.04 2.55
N TYR A 62 -12.94 7.94 3.33
CA TYR A 62 -12.23 8.64 4.40
C TYR A 62 -11.90 7.72 5.57
N ASN A 63 -12.82 6.83 5.96
CA ASN A 63 -12.60 5.88 7.05
C ASN A 63 -11.49 4.86 6.71
N ASP A 64 -11.52 4.31 5.50
CA ASP A 64 -10.50 3.38 5.02
C ASP A 64 -9.14 4.08 4.90
N LYS A 65 -9.10 5.30 4.34
CA LYS A 65 -7.86 6.09 4.25
C LYS A 65 -7.26 6.39 5.62
N LEU A 66 -8.09 6.76 6.60
CA LEU A 66 -7.63 6.99 7.97
C LEU A 66 -7.03 5.72 8.59
N LYS A 67 -7.69 4.57 8.41
CA LYS A 67 -7.17 3.27 8.86
C LYS A 67 -5.80 2.97 8.25
N GLU A 68 -5.66 3.12 6.93
CA GLU A 68 -4.38 2.90 6.23
C GLU A 68 -3.30 3.83 6.78
N VAL A 69 -3.56 5.12 6.93
CA VAL A 69 -2.59 6.10 7.43
C VAL A 69 -2.12 5.77 8.84
N LEU A 70 -3.03 5.39 9.74
CA LEU A 70 -2.67 5.04 11.12
C LEU A 70 -1.81 3.78 11.18
N ILE A 71 -2.16 2.74 10.41
CA ILE A 71 -1.38 1.51 10.31
C ILE A 71 0.00 1.79 9.69
N SER A 72 0.05 2.54 8.60
CA SER A 72 1.31 2.92 7.95
C SER A 72 2.20 3.78 8.83
N LYS A 73 1.64 4.69 9.63
CA LYS A 73 2.39 5.50 10.60
C LYS A 73 3.07 4.59 11.63
N PHE A 74 2.33 3.62 12.18
CA PHE A 74 2.88 2.63 13.09
C PHE A 74 4.04 1.86 12.47
N HIS A 75 3.88 1.39 11.23
CA HIS A 75 4.95 0.68 10.51
C HIS A 75 6.16 1.56 10.21
N LEU A 76 5.94 2.79 9.75
CA LEU A 76 6.99 3.76 9.49
C LEU A 76 7.82 4.01 10.75
N ASN A 77 7.18 4.24 11.90
CA ASN A 77 7.88 4.45 13.16
C ASN A 77 8.73 3.25 13.56
N HIS A 78 8.20 2.04 13.40
CA HIS A 78 8.98 0.85 13.64
C HIS A 78 10.21 0.76 12.72
N LEU A 79 10.08 1.08 11.43
CA LEU A 79 11.20 1.08 10.49
C LEU A 79 12.26 2.13 10.87
N LEU A 80 11.84 3.34 11.23
CA LEU A 80 12.73 4.41 11.68
C LEU A 80 13.46 4.02 12.98
N LEU A 81 12.76 3.44 13.96
CA LEU A 81 13.35 2.92 15.20
C LEU A 81 14.30 1.73 14.96
N SER A 82 14.11 1.01 13.86
CA SER A 82 15.01 -0.08 13.44
C SER A 82 16.27 0.45 12.72
N GLY A 83 16.46 1.77 12.65
CA GLY A 83 17.64 2.41 12.09
C GLY A 83 17.57 2.73 10.59
N LEU A 84 16.41 2.59 9.94
CA LEU A 84 16.31 2.99 8.53
C LEU A 84 16.33 4.54 8.39
N PRO A 85 16.98 5.09 7.34
CA PRO A 85 17.10 6.53 7.15
C PRO A 85 15.76 7.22 6.91
N GLN A 86 15.50 8.33 7.59
CA GLN A 86 14.26 9.11 7.39
C GLN A 86 14.10 9.62 5.95
N THR A 87 15.19 9.91 5.26
CA THR A 87 15.19 10.48 3.91
C THR A 87 14.71 9.52 2.83
N THR A 88 14.82 8.21 3.07
CA THR A 88 14.49 7.16 2.08
C THR A 88 13.38 6.23 2.56
N THR A 89 13.08 6.21 3.85
CA THR A 89 12.06 5.33 4.40
C THR A 89 10.67 5.89 4.12
N VAL A 90 9.89 5.08 3.42
CA VAL A 90 8.52 5.39 3.05
C VAL A 90 7.64 4.16 3.19
N ILE A 91 6.35 4.35 3.46
CA ILE A 91 5.34 3.30 3.40
C ILE A 91 4.38 3.63 2.25
N PRO A 92 4.33 2.82 1.17
CA PRO A 92 3.30 2.93 0.15
C PRO A 92 1.93 2.46 0.68
N LEU A 93 0.86 3.14 0.28
CA LEU A 93 -0.52 2.78 0.57
C LEU A 93 -1.29 2.66 -0.75
N ILE A 94 -2.18 1.68 -0.85
CA ILE A 94 -3.00 1.44 -2.04
C ILE A 94 -4.47 1.40 -1.66
N GLN A 95 -5.22 2.41 -2.09
CA GLN A 95 -6.66 2.48 -1.87
C GLN A 95 -7.42 2.22 -3.17
N ILE A 96 -8.12 1.09 -3.25
CA ILE A 96 -8.94 0.73 -4.42
C ILE A 96 -10.41 0.86 -4.05
N MET A 97 -11.15 1.67 -4.79
CA MET A 97 -12.56 1.93 -4.53
C MET A 97 -13.36 1.94 -5.84
N GLY A 98 -14.15 0.90 -6.09
CA GLY A 98 -14.81 0.67 -7.37
C GLY A 98 -13.78 0.55 -8.49
N PHE A 99 -13.88 1.42 -9.50
CA PHE A 99 -12.95 1.51 -10.63
C PHE A 99 -11.93 2.64 -10.48
N SER A 100 -11.64 3.06 -9.24
CA SER A 100 -10.60 4.03 -8.93
C SER A 100 -9.55 3.42 -8.00
N CYS A 101 -8.28 3.66 -8.28
CA CYS A 101 -7.16 3.30 -7.43
C CYS A 101 -6.36 4.57 -7.13
N GLN A 102 -6.03 4.78 -5.86
CA GLN A 102 -5.20 5.87 -5.42
C GLN A 102 -3.99 5.29 -4.70
N ILE A 103 -2.81 5.74 -5.11
CA ILE A 103 -1.55 5.28 -4.55
C ILE A 103 -0.94 6.44 -3.79
N TYR A 104 -0.69 6.22 -2.51
CA TYR A 104 -0.06 7.20 -1.64
C TYR A 104 1.28 6.70 -1.13
N VAL A 105 2.07 7.64 -0.65
CA VAL A 105 3.26 7.38 0.14
C VAL A 105 3.18 8.17 1.43
N LEU A 106 3.36 7.48 2.55
CA LEU A 106 3.56 8.09 3.87
C LEU A 106 5.06 8.16 4.17
N LYS A 107 5.54 9.35 4.54
CA LYS A 107 6.94 9.59 4.94
C LYS A 107 7.03 10.54 6.13
N TYR A 108 8.15 10.49 6.85
CA TYR A 108 8.45 11.41 7.94
C TYR A 108 9.46 12.45 7.46
N LEU A 109 9.08 13.73 7.50
CA LEU A 109 9.90 14.82 6.99
C LEU A 109 9.84 16.01 7.95
N LYS A 110 11.00 16.45 8.43
CA LYS A 110 11.16 17.67 9.26
C LYS A 110 10.18 17.74 10.44
N GLY A 111 9.96 16.64 11.16
CA GLY A 111 9.05 16.63 12.32
C GLY A 111 7.62 16.17 12.02
N PHE A 112 7.22 16.12 10.75
CA PHE A 112 5.84 15.85 10.34
C PHE A 112 5.70 14.55 9.54
N TYR A 113 4.52 13.93 9.63
CA TYR A 113 4.12 12.86 8.73
C TYR A 113 3.44 13.47 7.51
N VAL A 114 3.94 13.15 6.32
CA VAL A 114 3.41 13.64 5.06
C VAL A 114 2.82 12.48 4.30
N LEU A 115 1.51 12.53 4.05
CA LEU A 115 0.83 11.65 3.11
C LEU A 115 0.80 12.33 1.74
N GLN A 116 1.50 11.74 0.78
CA GLN A 116 1.59 12.27 -0.58
C GLN A 116 0.82 11.35 -1.53
N ASN A 117 -0.14 11.89 -2.29
CA ASN A 117 -0.70 11.17 -3.42
C ASN A 117 0.35 11.10 -4.53
N ILE A 118 0.71 9.89 -4.94
CA ILE A 118 1.70 9.66 -6.00
C ILE A 118 0.97 9.48 -7.32
N HIS A 119 -0.07 8.65 -7.34
CA HIS A 119 -0.84 8.35 -8.55
C HIS A 119 -2.32 8.18 -8.27
N ASN A 120 -3.12 8.57 -9.25
CA ASN A 120 -4.53 8.24 -9.38
C ASN A 120 -4.71 7.44 -10.65
N ILE A 121 -5.35 6.28 -10.55
CA ILE A 121 -5.54 5.36 -11.65
C ILE A 121 -7.02 5.06 -11.78
N SER A 122 -7.56 5.18 -12.99
CA SER A 122 -8.91 4.77 -13.32
C SER A 122 -8.85 3.46 -14.09
N PHE A 123 -9.57 2.45 -13.61
CA PHE A 123 -9.70 1.20 -14.35
C PHE A 123 -10.59 1.44 -15.57
N PRO A 124 -10.32 0.79 -16.72
CA PRO A 124 -11.17 0.93 -17.89
C PRO A 124 -12.56 0.36 -17.60
N THR A 125 -13.60 1.20 -17.79
CA THR A 125 -15.00 0.84 -17.54
C THR A 125 -15.81 0.65 -18.82
N THR A 126 -15.23 0.95 -19.98
CA THR A 126 -15.88 0.83 -21.28
C THR A 126 -15.07 -0.06 -22.21
N HIS A 127 -15.75 -0.68 -23.19
CA HIS A 127 -15.09 -1.46 -24.23
C HIS A 127 -14.12 -0.61 -25.07
N GLN A 128 -14.45 0.66 -25.29
CA GLN A 128 -13.54 1.60 -25.96
C GLN A 128 -12.25 1.81 -25.15
N ALA A 129 -12.36 2.05 -23.84
CA ALA A 129 -11.19 2.20 -22.97
C ALA A 129 -10.29 0.94 -22.96
N LEU A 130 -10.88 -0.25 -23.11
CA LEU A 130 -10.10 -1.48 -23.26
C LEU A 130 -9.36 -1.53 -24.60
N LYS A 131 -10.00 -1.13 -25.70
CA LYS A 131 -9.38 -1.06 -27.04
C LYS A 131 -8.27 -0.02 -27.11
N GLU A 132 -8.38 1.07 -26.36
CA GLU A 132 -7.40 2.15 -26.29
C GLU A 132 -6.26 1.86 -25.30
N ASN A 133 -5.84 0.59 -25.20
CA ASN A 133 -4.74 0.15 -24.32
C ASN A 133 -4.94 0.44 -22.82
N GLY A 134 -6.19 0.59 -22.34
CA GLY A 134 -6.48 0.94 -20.95
C GLY A 134 -5.86 -0.01 -19.92
N ILE A 135 -5.73 -1.31 -20.23
CA ILE A 135 -5.04 -2.29 -19.38
C ILE A 135 -3.53 -2.04 -19.33
N MET A 136 -2.90 -1.72 -20.47
CA MET A 136 -1.47 -1.41 -20.51
C MET A 136 -1.16 -0.11 -19.77
N ASN A 137 -2.04 0.89 -19.88
CA ASN A 137 -1.92 2.14 -19.13
C ASN A 137 -2.03 1.90 -17.62
N LEU A 138 -2.96 1.03 -17.19
CA LEU A 138 -3.09 0.59 -15.79
C LEU A 138 -1.80 -0.10 -15.30
N ILE A 139 -1.25 -1.05 -16.06
CA ILE A 139 -0.01 -1.76 -15.70
C ILE A 139 1.14 -0.75 -15.57
N SER A 140 1.33 0.11 -16.57
CA SER A 140 2.39 1.12 -16.58
C SER A 140 2.30 2.06 -15.38
N SER A 141 1.08 2.43 -14.97
CA SER A 141 0.84 3.26 -13.79
C SER A 141 1.17 2.56 -12.47
N ILE A 142 1.10 1.23 -12.42
CA ILE A 142 1.53 0.47 -11.24
C ILE A 142 3.05 0.34 -11.22
N GLU A 143 3.69 0.23 -12.40
CA GLU A 143 5.14 0.10 -12.50
C GLU A 143 5.92 1.33 -12.06
N THR A 144 5.38 2.54 -12.24
CA THR A 144 6.00 3.79 -11.78
C THR A 144 6.17 3.86 -10.25
N VAL A 145 5.40 3.05 -9.51
CA VAL A 145 5.46 2.95 -8.05
C VAL A 145 6.63 2.06 -7.59
N LYS A 146 7.34 1.38 -8.50
CA LYS A 146 8.58 0.68 -8.17
C LYS A 146 9.58 1.68 -7.60
N VAL A 147 9.88 1.56 -6.31
CA VAL A 147 10.93 2.30 -5.63
C VAL A 147 12.23 2.09 -6.40
N ARG A 148 12.84 3.17 -6.91
CA ARG A 148 14.13 3.10 -7.59
C ARG A 148 15.13 2.39 -6.66
N LYS A 149 15.66 1.25 -7.11
CA LYS A 149 16.91 0.72 -6.54
C LYS A 149 17.98 1.76 -6.87
N ASN A 150 18.41 2.52 -5.88
CA ASN A 150 19.65 3.28 -6.04
C ASN A 150 20.77 2.24 -6.21
N LYS A 151 21.42 2.27 -7.36
CA LYS A 151 22.70 1.57 -7.59
C LYS A 151 23.78 2.22 -6.73
#